data_AF-A0AAA9SU14-F1
#
_entry.id   AF-A0AAA9SU14-F1
#
_cell.length_a   1.000
_cell.length_b   1.000
_cell.length_c   1.000
_cell.angle_alpha   90.00
_cell.angle_beta   90.00
_cell.angle_gamma   90.00
#
_symmetry.space_group_name_H-M   'P 1'
#
loop_
_entity.id
_entity.type
_entity.pdbx_description
1 polymer ?
#
loop_
_entity_poly.entity_id
_entity_poly.type
_entity_poly.pdbx_seq_one_letter_code
_entity_poly.pdbx_strand_id
1 'polypeptide(L)'
;MTNLVSILKSRDVTLSTKVHLVKAMVFPVVMYGCESWTLKKAEHRRIDAFELWCWRRLLRVPWTARRCNQSILKEISPGCSLEGLMLKLILQYFGHLMRSADSLEKTLMLGKTEGRRRRGRQRMGWLDGITNSMDMHWVNSGSW
;
A
#
# COMPACT_ATOMS: atom_id res chain seq x y z
N MET A 1 19.62 -11.99 -19.97
CA MET A 1 18.89 -11.56 -18.75
C MET A 1 19.11 -12.61 -17.67
N THR A 2 19.99 -12.34 -16.72
CA THR A 2 20.20 -13.20 -15.55
C THR A 2 18.87 -13.32 -14.78
N ASN A 3 18.45 -14.55 -14.51
CA ASN A 3 17.12 -14.82 -14.00
C ASN A 3 17.01 -14.34 -12.54
N LEU A 4 16.24 -13.29 -12.25
CA LEU A 4 15.97 -12.80 -10.88
C LEU A 4 15.58 -13.93 -9.92
N VAL A 5 14.88 -14.95 -10.43
CA VAL A 5 14.48 -16.11 -9.66
C VAL A 5 15.67 -16.94 -9.18
N SER A 6 16.77 -17.02 -9.95
CA SER A 6 17.98 -17.75 -9.52
C SER A 6 18.70 -17.02 -8.38
N ILE A 7 18.80 -15.69 -8.45
CA ILE A 7 19.41 -14.85 -7.41
C ILE A 7 18.59 -14.92 -6.11
N LEU A 8 17.27 -14.75 -6.18
CA LEU A 8 16.40 -14.85 -5.02
C LEU A 8 16.45 -16.26 -4.39
N LYS A 9 16.70 -17.29 -5.20
CA LYS A 9 16.87 -18.66 -4.75
C LYS A 9 18.28 -19.00 -4.25
N SER A 10 19.34 -18.29 -4.61
CA SER A 10 20.72 -18.65 -4.22
C SER A 10 20.89 -18.70 -2.69
N ARG A 11 21.68 -19.63 -2.15
CA ARG A 11 22.00 -19.68 -0.71
C ARG A 11 23.16 -18.75 -0.33
N ASP A 12 23.95 -18.33 -1.31
CA ASP A 12 25.17 -17.54 -1.12
C ASP A 12 24.87 -16.05 -0.87
N VAL A 13 23.66 -15.61 -1.19
CA VAL A 13 23.20 -14.24 -0.98
C VAL A 13 22.47 -14.13 0.35
N THR A 14 22.86 -13.15 1.16
CA THR A 14 22.23 -12.87 2.46
C THR A 14 20.75 -12.51 2.31
N LEU A 15 19.95 -12.86 3.33
CA LEU A 15 18.51 -12.56 3.35
C LEU A 15 18.24 -11.06 3.22
N SER A 16 19.02 -10.23 3.92
CA SER A 16 18.90 -8.77 3.87
C SER A 16 19.06 -8.20 2.46
N THR A 17 20.06 -8.67 1.70
CA THR A 17 20.25 -8.24 0.30
C THR A 17 19.07 -8.64 -0.57
N LYS A 18 18.51 -9.83 -0.39
CA LYS A 18 17.32 -10.26 -1.15
C LYS A 18 16.07 -9.47 -0.78
N VAL A 19 15.88 -9.14 0.49
CA VAL A 19 14.79 -8.25 0.93
C VAL A 19 14.92 -6.89 0.26
N HIS A 20 16.12 -6.31 0.21
CA HIS A 20 16.37 -5.05 -0.50
C HIS A 20 16.06 -5.17 -1.99
N LEU A 21 16.46 -6.25 -2.65
CA LEU A 21 16.16 -6.48 -4.07
C LEU A 21 14.66 -6.56 -4.34
N VAL A 22 13.89 -7.29 -3.51
CA VAL A 22 12.43 -7.37 -3.63
C VAL A 22 11.81 -5.98 -3.48
N LYS A 23 12.23 -5.22 -2.47
CA LYS A 23 11.73 -3.85 -2.26
C LYS A 23 12.10 -2.88 -3.38
N ALA A 24 13.25 -3.05 -4.02
CA ALA A 24 13.73 -2.16 -5.07
C ALA A 24 13.18 -2.50 -6.45
N MET A 25 12.89 -3.77 -6.74
CA MET A 25 12.52 -4.22 -8.08
C MET A 25 11.10 -4.75 -8.20
N VAL A 26 10.57 -5.39 -7.15
CA VAL A 26 9.23 -6.02 -7.21
C VAL A 26 8.16 -5.07 -6.67
N PHE A 27 8.43 -4.43 -5.53
CA PHE A 27 7.45 -3.56 -4.88
C PHE A 27 7.07 -2.33 -5.73
N PRO A 28 7.99 -1.62 -6.41
CA PRO A 28 7.61 -0.47 -7.23
C PRO A 28 6.69 -0.83 -8.39
N VAL A 29 6.82 -2.04 -8.95
CA VAL A 29 5.94 -2.53 -10.02
C VAL A 29 4.51 -2.69 -9.53
N VAL A 30 4.34 -3.20 -8.31
CA VAL A 30 3.01 -3.43 -7.69
C VAL A 30 2.40 -2.11 -7.23
N MET A 31 3.22 -1.20 -6.72
CA MET A 31 2.80 0.11 -6.23
C MET A 31 2.59 1.14 -7.36
N TYR A 32 2.84 0.78 -8.61
CA TYR A 32 2.71 1.70 -9.72
C TYR A 32 1.28 2.27 -9.81
N GLY A 33 1.17 3.61 -9.70
CA GLY A 33 -0.11 4.32 -9.73
C GLY A 33 -0.95 4.21 -8.45
N CYS A 34 -0.41 3.67 -7.35
CA CYS A 34 -1.16 3.52 -6.09
C CYS A 34 -1.64 4.85 -5.50
N GLU A 35 -0.95 5.95 -5.83
CA GLU A 35 -1.26 7.31 -5.40
C GLU A 35 -2.69 7.72 -5.75
N SER A 36 -3.24 7.25 -6.87
CA SER A 36 -4.60 7.57 -7.32
C SER A 36 -5.63 6.50 -6.93
N TRP A 37 -5.22 5.41 -6.27
CA TRP A 37 -6.12 4.29 -5.98
C TRP A 37 -6.99 4.56 -4.76
N THR A 38 -8.25 4.15 -4.84
CA THR A 38 -9.10 4.05 -3.65
C THR A 38 -8.94 2.66 -3.03
N LEU A 39 -8.02 2.54 -2.08
CA LEU A 39 -7.76 1.26 -1.40
C LEU A 39 -8.98 0.86 -0.55
N LYS A 40 -9.62 -0.25 -0.93
CA LYS A 40 -10.70 -0.88 -0.17
C LYS A 40 -10.15 -2.02 0.65
N LYS A 41 -10.88 -2.43 1.69
CA LYS A 41 -10.50 -3.59 2.55
C LYS A 41 -10.12 -4.85 1.76
N ALA A 42 -10.77 -5.10 0.61
CA ALA A 42 -10.42 -6.23 -0.25
C ALA A 42 -9.04 -6.08 -0.91
N GLU A 43 -8.69 -4.88 -1.35
CA GLU A 43 -7.37 -4.60 -1.94
C GLU A 43 -6.27 -4.66 -0.89
N HIS A 44 -6.50 -4.15 0.32
CA HIS A 44 -5.57 -4.33 1.46
C HIS A 44 -5.24 -5.82 1.68
N ARG A 45 -6.26 -6.68 1.74
CA ARG A 45 -6.06 -8.14 1.88
C ARG A 45 -5.25 -8.76 0.75
N ARG A 46 -5.41 -8.26 -0.49
CA ARG A 46 -4.65 -8.75 -1.65
C ARG A 46 -3.19 -8.31 -1.57
N ILE A 47 -2.94 -7.08 -1.14
CA ILE A 47 -1.60 -6.53 -0.90
C ILE A 47 -0.90 -7.31 0.21
N ASP A 48 -1.57 -7.56 1.34
CA ASP A 48 -1.03 -8.35 2.45
C ASP A 48 -0.71 -9.79 2.02
N ALA A 49 -1.62 -10.42 1.27
CA ALA A 49 -1.41 -11.76 0.74
C ALA A 49 -0.23 -11.80 -0.23
N PHE A 50 -0.08 -10.78 -1.07
CA PHE A 50 1.04 -10.64 -1.99
C PHE A 50 2.37 -10.45 -1.25
N GLU A 51 2.43 -9.56 -0.27
CA GLU A 51 3.61 -9.33 0.55
C GLU A 51 4.06 -10.63 1.24
N LEU A 52 3.12 -11.34 1.87
CA LEU A 52 3.39 -12.62 2.51
C LEU A 52 3.80 -13.71 1.52
N TRP A 53 3.26 -13.69 0.30
CA TRP A 53 3.67 -14.61 -0.75
C TRP A 53 5.13 -14.35 -1.17
N CYS A 54 5.53 -13.09 -1.34
CA CYS A 54 6.92 -12.71 -1.61
C CYS A 54 7.86 -13.22 -0.51
N TRP A 55 7.52 -13.01 0.76
CA TRP A 55 8.33 -13.46 1.89
C TRP A 55 8.41 -14.97 2.02
N ARG A 56 7.31 -15.69 1.83
CA ARG A 56 7.31 -17.17 1.79
C ARG A 56 8.20 -17.70 0.68
N ARG A 57 8.15 -17.07 -0.50
CA ARG A 57 8.97 -17.45 -1.65
C ARG A 57 10.44 -17.22 -1.37
N LEU A 58 10.78 -16.12 -0.70
CA LEU A 58 12.14 -15.76 -0.30
C LEU A 58 12.74 -16.74 0.71
N LEU A 59 11.95 -17.09 1.74
CA LEU A 59 12.32 -18.06 2.78
C LEU A 59 12.21 -19.52 2.32
N ARG A 60 11.69 -19.77 1.10
CA ARG A 60 11.46 -21.11 0.56
C ARG A 60 10.59 -22.00 1.46
N VAL A 61 9.63 -21.39 2.16
CA VAL A 61 8.72 -22.11 3.05
C VAL A 61 7.78 -22.97 2.20
N PRO A 62 7.79 -24.31 2.35
CA PRO A 62 6.84 -25.16 1.63
C PRO A 62 5.43 -24.96 2.21
N TRP A 63 4.42 -25.15 1.39
CA TRP A 63 3.02 -24.98 1.82
C TRP A 63 2.62 -25.96 2.94
N THR A 64 3.28 -27.13 3.03
CA THR A 64 3.07 -28.15 4.07
C THR A 64 3.55 -27.73 5.46
N ALA A 65 4.49 -26.78 5.55
CA ALA A 65 5.08 -26.38 6.83
C ALA A 65 4.09 -25.68 7.78
N ARG A 66 2.89 -25.29 7.30
CA ARG A 66 1.83 -24.62 8.07
C ARG A 66 2.35 -23.49 8.97
N ARG A 67 3.37 -22.75 8.49
CA ARG A 67 4.00 -21.64 9.23
C ARG A 67 3.04 -20.46 9.34
N CYS A 68 2.91 -19.93 10.55
CA CYS A 68 2.12 -18.74 10.85
C CYS A 68 2.66 -17.50 10.12
N ASN A 69 1.77 -16.59 9.69
CA ASN A 69 2.19 -15.32 9.07
C ASN A 69 3.08 -14.49 10.01
N GLN A 70 2.77 -14.48 11.31
CA GLN A 70 3.51 -13.73 12.29
C GLN A 70 4.97 -14.20 12.44
N SER A 71 5.24 -15.50 12.34
CA SER A 71 6.63 -15.99 12.43
C SER A 71 7.46 -15.60 11.21
N ILE A 72 6.85 -15.60 10.02
CA ILE A 72 7.48 -15.15 8.78
C ILE A 72 7.84 -13.66 8.85
N LEU A 73 6.92 -12.82 9.34
CA LEU A 73 7.16 -11.39 9.48
C LEU A 73 8.23 -11.08 10.52
N LYS A 74 8.28 -11.83 11.64
CA LYS A 74 9.34 -11.71 12.64
C LYS A 74 10.71 -12.09 12.10
N GLU A 75 10.77 -13.12 11.24
CA GLU A 75 12.02 -13.63 10.65
C GLU A 75 12.58 -12.67 9.58
N ILE A 76 11.72 -12.09 8.73
CA ILE A 76 12.12 -11.14 7.69
C ILE A 76 12.40 -9.75 8.27
N SER A 77 11.58 -9.31 9.23
CA SER A 77 11.58 -7.97 9.81
C SER A 77 11.81 -6.87 8.76
N PRO A 78 10.88 -6.66 7.81
CA PRO A 78 11.10 -5.81 6.67
C PRO A 78 11.18 -4.31 7.02
N GLY A 79 11.10 -3.88 8.28
CA GLY A 79 11.17 -2.47 8.70
C GLY A 79 9.95 -1.62 8.31
N CYS A 80 9.40 -1.80 7.11
CA CYS A 80 8.13 -1.24 6.64
C CYS A 80 7.39 -2.29 5.78
N SER A 81 6.07 -2.42 5.97
CA SER A 81 5.21 -3.25 5.13
C SER A 81 5.01 -2.62 3.75
N LEU A 82 4.55 -3.41 2.78
CA LEU A 82 4.19 -2.92 1.45
C LEU A 82 3.05 -1.90 1.53
N GLU A 83 2.06 -2.18 2.37
CA GLU A 83 0.96 -1.24 2.66
C GLU A 83 1.49 0.08 3.23
N GLY A 84 2.44 0.03 4.17
CA GLY A 84 3.05 1.23 4.73
C GLY A 84 3.81 2.06 3.69
N LEU A 85 4.50 1.41 2.75
CA LEU A 85 5.16 2.08 1.63
C LEU A 85 4.13 2.74 0.69
N MET A 86 3.03 2.05 0.38
CA MET A 86 1.95 2.61 -0.44
C MET A 86 1.29 3.81 0.24
N LEU A 87 0.99 3.70 1.53
CA LEU A 87 0.41 4.79 2.30
C LEU A 87 1.34 6.00 2.30
N LYS A 88 2.65 5.80 2.47
CA LYS A 88 3.64 6.88 2.38
C LYS A 88 3.57 7.61 1.04
N LEU A 89 3.49 6.90 -0.08
CA LEU A 89 3.37 7.50 -1.42
C LEU A 89 2.06 8.29 -1.58
N ILE A 90 0.93 7.69 -1.18
CA ILE A 90 -0.39 8.36 -1.22
C ILE A 90 -0.36 9.66 -0.41
N LEU A 91 0.25 9.65 0.78
CA LEU A 91 0.36 10.83 1.63
C LEU A 91 1.34 11.88 1.09
N GLN A 92 2.44 11.46 0.46
CA GLN A 92 3.35 12.37 -0.22
C GLN A 92 2.65 13.08 -1.39
N TYR A 93 1.88 12.33 -2.18
CA TYR A 93 1.08 12.87 -3.27
C TYR A 93 -0.02 13.81 -2.75
N PHE A 94 -0.74 13.42 -1.70
CA PHE A 94 -1.71 14.28 -1.03
C PHE A 94 -1.07 15.58 -0.53
N GLY A 95 0.08 15.49 0.13
CA GLY A 95 0.82 16.67 0.60
C GLY A 95 1.31 17.56 -0.54
N HIS A 96 1.66 16.98 -1.69
CA HIS A 96 1.99 17.74 -2.91
C HIS A 96 0.75 18.46 -3.45
N LEU A 97 -0.38 17.77 -3.55
CA LEU A 97 -1.66 18.31 -4.01
C LEU A 97 -2.15 19.46 -3.12
N MET A 98 -2.00 19.34 -1.79
CA MET A 98 -2.37 20.41 -0.85
C MET A 98 -1.51 21.67 -1.00
N ARG A 99 -0.23 21.52 -1.35
CA ARG A 99 0.73 22.62 -1.57
C ARG A 99 0.68 23.22 -2.98
N SER A 100 0.12 22.50 -3.95
CA SER A 100 -0.08 23.01 -5.30
C SER A 100 -1.05 24.20 -5.30
N ALA A 101 -0.89 25.09 -6.28
CA ALA A 101 -1.87 26.13 -6.61
C ALA A 101 -3.22 25.49 -7.00
N ASP A 102 -4.24 26.29 -7.32
CA ASP A 102 -5.56 25.79 -7.72
C ASP A 102 -5.51 25.08 -9.09
N SER A 103 -4.97 23.86 -9.07
CA SER A 103 -4.85 22.96 -10.19
C SER A 103 -6.11 22.11 -10.31
N LEU A 104 -6.42 21.68 -11.53
CA LEU A 104 -7.60 20.88 -11.80
C LEU A 104 -7.63 19.58 -10.97
N GLU A 105 -6.48 18.94 -10.78
CA GLU A 105 -6.34 17.73 -9.98
C GLU A 105 -6.72 17.96 -8.52
N LYS A 106 -6.31 19.11 -7.96
CA LYS A 106 -6.67 19.52 -6.60
C LYS A 106 -8.17 19.74 -6.49
N THR A 107 -8.77 20.45 -7.45
CA THR A 107 -10.22 20.67 -7.51
C THR A 107 -11.00 19.36 -7.69
N LEU A 108 -10.52 18.42 -8.49
CA LEU A 108 -11.17 17.13 -8.71
C LEU A 108 -11.07 16.21 -7.49
N MET A 109 -9.90 16.15 -6.84
CA MET A 109 -9.66 15.28 -5.69
C MET A 109 -10.31 15.83 -4.41
N LEU A 110 -10.37 17.16 -4.24
CA LEU A 110 -11.05 17.82 -3.11
C LEU A 110 -12.53 18.12 -3.38
N GLY A 111 -12.94 18.07 -4.65
CA GLY A 111 -14.27 18.45 -5.10
C GLY A 111 -15.35 17.66 -4.40
N LYS A 112 -16.10 18.32 -3.51
CA LYS A 112 -17.38 17.81 -3.02
C LYS A 112 -18.45 18.35 -3.96
N THR A 113 -19.09 17.47 -4.71
CA THR A 113 -20.28 17.84 -5.48
C THR A 113 -21.37 18.29 -4.51
N GLU A 114 -21.89 19.50 -4.69
CA GLU A 114 -23.01 19.99 -3.90
C GLU A 114 -24.24 19.10 -4.14
N GLY A 115 -24.87 18.65 -3.05
CA GLY A 115 -26.06 17.79 -3.09
C GLY A 115 -26.05 16.66 -2.07
N ARG A 116 -27.22 16.05 -1.87
CA ARG A 116 -27.35 14.87 -1.00
C ARG A 116 -26.86 13.63 -1.73
N ARG A 117 -25.91 12.91 -1.12
CA ARG A 117 -25.56 11.55 -1.54
C ARG A 117 -26.80 10.64 -1.41
N ARG A 118 -26.95 9.69 -2.34
CA ARG A 118 -28.06 8.73 -2.31
C ARG A 118 -28.11 7.97 -0.99
N ARG A 119 -29.31 7.68 -0.49
CA ARG A 119 -29.54 6.89 0.72
C ARG A 119 -29.06 5.45 0.47
N GLY A 120 -28.24 4.91 1.38
CA GLY A 120 -27.62 3.58 1.26
C GLY A 120 -26.11 3.59 1.53
N ARG A 121 -25.41 2.50 1.21
CA ARG A 121 -23.95 2.40 1.40
C ARG A 121 -23.23 3.34 0.44
N GLN A 122 -22.59 4.37 0.98
CA GLN A 122 -21.80 5.31 0.19
C GLN A 122 -20.58 4.60 -0.42
N ARG A 123 -20.25 4.94 -1.67
CA ARG A 123 -18.98 4.53 -2.26
C ARG A 123 -17.87 5.33 -1.58
N MET A 124 -16.81 4.65 -1.15
CA MET A 124 -15.65 5.35 -0.61
C MET A 124 -14.97 6.12 -1.74
N GLY A 125 -14.68 7.39 -1.50
CA GLY A 125 -13.80 8.21 -2.32
C GLY A 125 -12.34 8.07 -1.88
N TRP A 126 -11.44 8.67 -2.66
CA TRP A 126 -10.01 8.69 -2.38
C TRP A 126 -9.68 9.39 -1.05
N LEU A 127 -10.30 10.55 -0.78
CA LEU A 127 -10.18 11.26 0.49
C LEU A 127 -10.67 10.44 1.68
N ASP A 128 -11.80 9.74 1.54
CA ASP A 128 -12.31 8.86 2.61
C ASP A 128 -11.27 7.78 2.97
N GLY A 129 -10.51 7.30 1.98
CA GLY A 129 -9.38 6.38 2.19
C GLY A 129 -8.27 7.00 3.06
N ILE A 130 -7.84 8.22 2.73
CA ILE A 130 -6.81 8.95 3.49
C ILE A 130 -7.28 9.21 4.93
N THR A 131 -8.51 9.69 5.09
CA THR A 131 -9.14 9.95 6.39
C THR A 131 -9.17 8.69 7.26
N ASN A 132 -9.58 7.55 6.70
CA ASN A 132 -9.60 6.28 7.41
C ASN A 132 -8.19 5.76 7.76
N SER A 133 -7.19 5.99 6.91
CA SER A 133 -5.82 5.53 7.15
C SER A 133 -5.06 6.38 8.17
N MET A 134 -5.38 7.67 8.30
CA MET A 134 -4.73 8.58 9.24
C MET A 134 -5.49 8.71 10.58
N ASP A 135 -6.62 8.01 10.72
CA ASP A 135 -7.58 8.21 11.83
C ASP A 135 -7.94 9.70 12.02
N MET A 136 -7.98 10.44 10.90
CA MET A 136 -8.23 11.88 10.89
C MET A 136 -9.73 12.11 10.87
N HIS A 137 -10.35 12.27 12.03
CA HIS A 137 -11.66 12.91 12.06
C HIS A 137 -11.47 14.38 11.69
N TRP A 138 -11.74 14.76 10.44
CA TRP A 138 -12.07 16.15 10.15
C TRP A 138 -13.28 16.48 11.04
N VAL A 139 -13.04 17.24 12.11
CA VAL A 139 -14.12 17.94 12.80
C VAL A 139 -14.93 18.61 11.69
N ASN A 140 -16.23 18.37 11.67
CA ASN A 140 -17.17 19.10 10.82
C ASN A 140 -16.98 20.60 11.07
N SER A 141 -16.07 21.26 10.36
CA SER A 141 -16.05 22.70 10.21
C SER A 141 -17.12 23.04 9.18
N GLY A 142 -18.35 23.09 9.67
CA GLY A 142 -19.57 23.33 8.92
C GLY A 142 -20.77 23.41 9.85
N SER A 143 -20.62 24.16 10.94
CA SER A 143 -21.74 24.83 11.58
C SER A 143 -22.39 25.74 10.53
N TRP A 144 -23.56 25.31 10.07
CA TRP A 144 -24.60 26.20 9.55
C TRP A 144 -25.16 27.03 10.70
#